data_AF-A0A2V9AY28-F1
#
_entry.id   AF-A0A2V9AY28-F1
#
_cell.length_a   1.000
_cell.length_b   1.000
_cell.length_c   1.000
_cell.angle_alpha   90.00
_cell.angle_beta   90.00
_cell.angle_gamma   90.00
#
_symmetry.space_group_name_H-M   'P 1'
#
loop_
_entity.id
_entity.type
_entity.pdbx_description
1 polymer ?
#
loop_
_entity_poly.entity_id
_entity_poly.type
_entity_poly.pdbx_seq_one_letter_code
_entity_poly.pdbx_strand_id
1 'polypeptide(L)'
;MQTVRFQLGAAIVFFGLLGNFCPASTRAQLQGDVPPPQQLTNAQTAPKAQPASSIAAPAGKKRLSKDFTLKGDSTWTDTGINVSPGEHVLVTAIGKLRYTDAKDDNGPEGLPRGFKDLLRILPFNAAGRGSLVGRIGDGDVAQPFLIGASHDVVSPISGHLSIGINQSDNDTGEGSYTVHIDVYSADPTSGATLAIAKSVTALPGIDNSLFGRIPRRIADKDGNPGDMVNFMILGPEAVMQRVFSAAGWVKVDADVKGTVLHGLIVSLSKESYLTMPMSQLYLFGRPQDYGWAHAEPISVVASRNHLRLWKAPFTVNGETL
;
A
#
# COMPACT_ATOMS: atom_id res chain seq x y z
N MET A 1 23.29 -26.63 21.98
CA MET A 1 22.67 -27.49 20.94
C MET A 1 21.58 -28.33 21.61
N GLN A 2 20.32 -27.89 21.51
CA GLN A 2 19.17 -28.65 21.97
C GLN A 2 18.20 -28.76 20.79
N THR A 3 18.02 -29.98 20.33
CA THR A 3 17.14 -30.34 19.21
C THR A 3 15.84 -30.85 19.82
N VAL A 4 14.75 -30.09 19.68
CA VAL A 4 13.41 -30.53 20.08
C VAL A 4 12.69 -31.03 18.82
N ARG A 5 12.37 -32.33 18.78
CA ARG A 5 11.56 -32.97 17.73
C ARG A 5 10.09 -32.85 18.11
N PHE A 6 9.25 -32.32 17.22
CA PHE A 6 7.80 -32.41 17.33
C PHE A 6 7.27 -33.49 16.38
N GLN A 7 6.60 -34.51 16.93
CA GLN A 7 5.74 -35.42 16.18
C GLN A 7 4.33 -34.81 16.10
N LEU A 8 3.84 -34.54 14.88
CA LEU A 8 2.42 -34.29 14.66
C LEU A 8 1.73 -35.61 14.31
N GLY A 9 0.87 -36.10 15.20
CA GLY A 9 -0.09 -37.15 14.90
C GLY A 9 -1.28 -36.56 14.13
N ALA A 10 -1.56 -37.10 12.95
CA ALA A 10 -2.75 -36.77 12.18
C ALA A 10 -3.97 -37.48 12.78
N ALA A 11 -5.02 -36.73 13.09
CA ALA A 11 -6.35 -37.27 13.37
C ALA A 11 -7.33 -36.76 12.31
N ILE A 12 -7.70 -37.66 11.41
CA ILE A 12 -8.79 -37.49 10.45
C ILE A 12 -10.08 -37.86 11.18
N VAL A 13 -11.01 -36.92 11.32
CA VAL A 13 -12.35 -37.19 11.83
C VAL A 13 -13.36 -36.90 10.71
N PHE A 14 -13.97 -37.97 10.21
CA PHE A 14 -15.14 -37.95 9.34
C PHE A 14 -16.40 -37.77 10.20
N PHE A 15 -17.22 -36.76 9.92
CA PHE A 15 -18.62 -36.74 10.35
C PHE A 15 -19.50 -36.52 9.12
N GLY A 16 -20.15 -37.60 8.69
CA GLY A 16 -21.32 -37.52 7.83
C GLY A 16 -22.56 -37.48 8.71
N LEU A 17 -23.50 -36.57 8.42
CA LEU A 17 -24.91 -36.77 8.72
C LEU A 17 -25.75 -35.80 7.89
N LEU A 18 -26.66 -36.43 7.12
CA LEU A 18 -27.75 -35.82 6.38
C LEU A 18 -28.73 -35.12 7.33
N GLY A 19 -29.21 -33.94 6.94
CA GLY A 19 -30.29 -33.24 7.63
C GLY A 19 -30.80 -32.07 6.81
N ASN A 20 -31.91 -32.28 6.10
CA ASN A 20 -32.70 -31.23 5.45
C ASN A 20 -33.23 -30.25 6.50
N PHE A 21 -32.75 -29.01 6.48
CA PHE A 21 -33.38 -27.90 7.18
C PHE A 21 -33.64 -26.75 6.20
N CYS A 22 -34.94 -26.47 5.97
CA CYS A 22 -35.40 -25.21 5.39
C CYS A 22 -35.18 -24.08 6.41
N PRO A 23 -34.56 -22.96 6.03
CA PRO A 23 -34.70 -21.72 6.78
C PRO A 23 -35.74 -20.83 6.10
N ALA A 24 -36.92 -20.71 6.71
CA ALA A 24 -37.83 -19.60 6.44
C ALA A 24 -37.15 -18.32 6.96
N SER A 25 -36.97 -17.33 6.08
CA SER A 25 -36.39 -16.04 6.44
C SER A 25 -37.43 -15.17 7.16
N THR A 26 -37.29 -15.03 8.47
CA THR A 26 -38.03 -14.02 9.24
C THR A 26 -37.45 -12.64 8.90
N ARG A 27 -38.21 -11.79 8.21
CA ARG A 27 -37.89 -10.37 8.00
C ARG A 27 -38.19 -9.59 9.29
N ALA A 28 -37.16 -9.09 9.96
CA ALA A 28 -37.30 -7.98 10.88
C ALA A 28 -37.05 -6.68 10.09
N GLN A 29 -38.13 -5.92 9.84
CA GLN A 29 -38.03 -4.53 9.38
C GLN A 29 -37.79 -3.63 10.61
N LEU A 30 -36.74 -2.83 10.56
CA LEU A 30 -36.59 -1.64 11.38
C LEU A 30 -36.71 -0.44 10.45
N GLN A 31 -37.83 0.26 10.60
CA GLN A 31 -38.16 1.50 9.91
C GLN A 31 -37.60 2.66 10.74
N GLY A 32 -36.72 3.45 10.12
CA GLY A 32 -36.13 4.65 10.69
C GLY A 32 -35.50 5.48 9.59
N ASP A 33 -36.17 6.57 9.22
CA ASP A 33 -35.80 7.47 8.13
C ASP A 33 -34.60 8.35 8.51
N VAL A 34 -33.37 7.86 8.27
CA VAL A 34 -32.19 8.69 7.93
C VAL A 34 -31.21 7.81 7.14
N PRO A 35 -30.80 8.16 5.91
CA PRO A 35 -29.74 7.43 5.22
C PRO A 35 -28.40 7.60 5.98
N PRO A 36 -27.63 6.53 6.22
CA PRO A 36 -26.25 6.66 6.65
C PRO A 36 -25.47 7.52 5.63
N PRO A 37 -24.47 8.32 6.05
CA PRO A 37 -23.60 9.01 5.12
C PRO A 37 -23.07 8.01 4.09
N GLN A 38 -23.20 8.34 2.80
CA GLN A 38 -22.69 7.49 1.72
C GLN A 38 -21.20 7.23 1.95
N GLN A 39 -20.88 6.03 2.43
CA GLN A 39 -19.55 5.48 2.32
C GLN A 39 -19.23 5.40 0.84
N LEU A 40 -18.10 5.97 0.44
CA LEU A 40 -17.47 5.68 -0.84
C LEU A 40 -17.16 4.18 -0.87
N THR A 41 -18.11 3.39 -1.38
CA THR A 41 -17.90 1.98 -1.67
C THR A 41 -16.96 1.91 -2.86
N ASN A 42 -15.66 1.88 -2.61
CA ASN A 42 -14.70 1.31 -3.55
C ASN A 42 -14.84 -0.22 -3.54
N ALA A 43 -16.05 -0.69 -3.85
CA ALA A 43 -16.25 -2.03 -4.36
C ALA A 43 -15.87 -1.99 -5.84
N GLN A 44 -14.56 -2.03 -6.10
CA GLN A 44 -14.08 -2.42 -7.42
C GLN A 44 -14.47 -3.89 -7.61
N THR A 45 -15.66 -4.11 -8.16
CA THR A 45 -15.95 -5.34 -8.91
C THR A 45 -14.80 -5.58 -9.86
N ALA A 46 -14.18 -6.75 -9.76
CA ALA A 46 -13.12 -7.19 -10.66
C ALA A 46 -13.50 -6.83 -12.12
N PRO A 47 -12.66 -6.09 -12.85
CA PRO A 47 -12.95 -5.77 -14.24
C PRO A 47 -13.06 -7.07 -15.03
N LYS A 48 -14.24 -7.30 -15.60
CA LYS A 48 -14.42 -8.30 -16.64
C LYS A 48 -13.50 -7.88 -17.79
N ALA A 49 -12.61 -8.77 -18.23
CA ALA A 49 -11.61 -8.49 -19.25
C ALA A 49 -12.24 -7.79 -20.47
N GLN A 50 -11.88 -6.52 -20.63
CA GLN A 50 -12.31 -5.66 -21.74
C GLN A 50 -11.10 -5.52 -22.67
N PRO A 51 -11.25 -5.77 -23.99
CA PRO A 51 -10.14 -5.69 -24.92
C PRO A 51 -9.54 -4.28 -24.93
N ALA A 52 -8.22 -4.22 -25.08
CA ALA A 52 -7.35 -3.04 -25.03
C ALA A 52 -8.02 -1.79 -25.63
N SER A 53 -8.66 -1.00 -24.78
CA SER A 53 -9.14 0.32 -25.13
C SER A 53 -7.97 1.25 -24.85
N SER A 54 -7.35 1.80 -25.90
CA SER A 54 -6.23 2.73 -25.77
C SER A 54 -6.63 3.88 -24.85
N ILE A 55 -5.94 4.01 -23.71
CA ILE A 55 -6.10 5.18 -22.84
C ILE A 55 -5.73 6.43 -23.66
N ALA A 56 -6.59 7.45 -23.60
CA ALA A 56 -6.33 8.70 -24.30
C ALA A 56 -5.08 9.38 -23.74
N ALA A 57 -4.32 10.07 -24.61
CA ALA A 57 -3.11 10.77 -24.18
C ALA A 57 -3.44 11.85 -23.12
N PRO A 58 -2.66 11.96 -22.02
CA PRO A 58 -2.80 13.02 -21.04
C PRO A 58 -2.68 14.42 -21.66
N ALA A 59 -3.36 15.41 -21.07
CA ALA A 59 -3.43 16.79 -21.58
C ALA A 59 -2.10 17.56 -21.50
N GLY A 60 -1.16 17.12 -20.65
CA GLY A 60 0.15 17.74 -20.49
C GLY A 60 1.02 17.69 -21.76
N LYS A 61 2.14 18.41 -21.77
CA LYS A 61 3.12 18.29 -22.85
C LYS A 61 3.92 17.01 -22.66
N LYS A 62 3.98 16.16 -23.70
CA LYS A 62 4.88 15.00 -23.72
C LYS A 62 6.33 15.47 -23.53
N ARG A 63 6.96 14.99 -22.46
CA ARG A 63 8.34 15.31 -22.08
C ARG A 63 9.33 14.30 -22.64
N LEU A 64 8.98 13.00 -22.60
CA LEU A 64 9.81 11.93 -23.13
C LEU A 64 8.98 10.73 -23.57
N SER A 65 9.62 9.87 -24.35
CA SER A 65 9.13 8.58 -24.83
C SER A 65 10.27 7.57 -24.73
N LYS A 66 9.99 6.34 -24.27
CA LYS A 66 10.98 5.26 -24.20
C LYS A 66 10.35 3.90 -24.46
N ASP A 67 11.01 3.13 -25.32
CA ASP A 67 10.68 1.73 -25.58
C ASP A 67 11.77 0.81 -25.03
N PHE A 68 11.36 -0.34 -24.50
CA PHE A 68 12.27 -1.42 -24.14
C PHE A 68 11.52 -2.76 -24.07
N THR A 69 12.29 -3.84 -24.06
CA THR A 69 11.77 -5.20 -23.98
C THR A 69 12.03 -5.79 -22.60
N LEU A 70 10.99 -6.34 -21.98
CA LEU A 70 11.09 -7.15 -20.77
C LEU A 70 11.02 -8.63 -21.16
N LYS A 71 12.08 -9.37 -20.85
CA LYS A 71 12.09 -10.82 -21.02
C LYS A 71 11.37 -11.48 -19.84
N GLY A 72 10.81 -12.67 -20.04
CA GLY A 72 10.02 -13.34 -19.01
C GLY A 72 10.78 -13.81 -17.76
N ASP A 73 12.09 -13.61 -17.69
CA ASP A 73 12.93 -13.76 -16.48
C ASP A 73 13.14 -12.44 -15.71
N SER A 74 12.63 -11.31 -16.23
CA SER A 74 12.84 -9.99 -15.65
C SER A 74 11.83 -9.70 -14.53
N THR A 75 12.29 -9.58 -13.28
CA THR A 75 11.42 -9.19 -12.14
C THR A 75 11.24 -7.69 -12.04
N TRP A 76 12.34 -6.93 -12.06
CA TRP A 76 12.34 -5.46 -12.10
C TRP A 76 13.40 -4.95 -13.07
N THR A 77 13.08 -3.88 -13.79
CA THR A 77 13.99 -3.16 -14.68
C THR A 77 13.92 -1.67 -14.37
N ASP A 78 15.07 -1.07 -14.09
CA ASP A 78 15.20 0.38 -13.99
C ASP A 78 15.06 0.98 -15.39
N THR A 79 14.12 1.91 -15.54
CA THR A 79 13.90 2.60 -16.81
C THR A 79 14.87 3.76 -17.02
N GLY A 80 15.59 4.20 -15.98
CA GLY A 80 16.38 5.43 -16.00
C GLY A 80 15.54 6.72 -16.11
N ILE A 81 14.22 6.62 -15.97
CA ILE A 81 13.30 7.75 -16.03
C ILE A 81 13.04 8.27 -14.62
N ASN A 82 13.35 9.54 -14.40
CA ASN A 82 12.91 10.28 -13.23
C ASN A 82 11.57 10.94 -13.51
N VAL A 83 10.64 10.78 -12.57
CA VAL A 83 9.30 11.36 -12.62
C VAL A 83 9.17 12.38 -11.49
N SER A 84 8.47 13.48 -11.77
CA SER A 84 8.16 14.52 -10.78
C SER A 84 6.67 14.49 -10.37
N PRO A 85 6.32 15.06 -9.21
CA PRO A 85 4.94 15.14 -8.77
C PRO A 85 4.05 15.81 -9.82
N GLY A 86 2.91 15.18 -10.13
CA GLY A 86 1.92 15.64 -11.08
C GLY A 86 2.17 15.20 -12.52
N GLU A 87 3.36 14.69 -12.85
CA GLU A 87 3.60 14.13 -14.18
C GLU A 87 2.77 12.86 -14.39
N HIS A 88 2.27 12.71 -15.61
CA HIS A 88 1.57 11.51 -16.05
C HIS A 88 2.56 10.55 -16.69
N VAL A 89 2.55 9.29 -16.26
CA VAL A 89 3.31 8.21 -16.87
C VAL A 89 2.31 7.29 -17.57
N LEU A 90 2.22 7.42 -18.89
CA LEU A 90 1.42 6.54 -19.72
C LEU A 90 2.29 5.38 -20.19
N VAL A 91 1.95 4.18 -19.72
CA VAL A 91 2.62 2.94 -20.13
C VAL A 91 1.67 2.14 -20.99
N THR A 92 2.16 1.63 -22.11
CA THR A 92 1.47 0.64 -22.94
C THR A 92 2.39 -0.55 -23.18
N ALA A 93 1.85 -1.76 -23.14
CA ALA A 93 2.62 -2.96 -23.34
C ALA A 93 1.87 -3.97 -24.19
N ILE A 94 2.62 -4.69 -25.00
CA ILE A 94 2.15 -5.80 -25.82
C ILE A 94 3.13 -6.96 -25.72
N GLY A 95 2.69 -8.14 -26.11
CA GLY A 95 3.50 -9.35 -26.14
C GLY A 95 2.86 -10.46 -25.35
N LYS A 96 3.62 -11.53 -25.16
CA LYS A 96 3.14 -12.74 -24.52
C LYS A 96 4.25 -13.39 -23.70
N LEU A 97 3.85 -13.95 -22.57
CA LEU A 97 4.65 -14.89 -21.80
C LEU A 97 3.95 -16.24 -21.73
N ARG A 98 4.75 -17.28 -21.52
CA ARG A 98 4.29 -18.66 -21.32
C ARG A 98 5.00 -19.25 -20.12
N TYR A 99 4.26 -19.48 -19.04
CA TYR A 99 4.77 -20.25 -17.91
C TYR A 99 4.53 -21.75 -18.13
N THR A 100 5.47 -22.57 -17.69
CA THR A 100 5.43 -24.03 -17.89
C THR A 100 4.23 -24.71 -17.22
N ASP A 101 3.72 -24.15 -16.13
CA ASP A 101 2.56 -24.62 -15.38
C ASP A 101 1.24 -23.93 -15.76
N ALA A 102 1.27 -22.99 -16.73
CA ALA A 102 0.09 -22.27 -17.21
C ALA A 102 -0.56 -22.96 -18.41
N LYS A 103 -1.90 -22.97 -18.45
CA LYS A 103 -2.68 -23.56 -19.56
C LYS A 103 -2.60 -22.72 -20.83
N ASP A 104 -2.65 -21.40 -20.69
CA ASP A 104 -2.70 -20.43 -21.79
C ASP A 104 -1.52 -19.47 -21.72
N ASP A 105 -1.20 -18.83 -22.86
CA ASP A 105 -0.27 -17.69 -22.87
C ASP A 105 -0.88 -16.53 -22.07
N ASN A 106 -0.03 -15.72 -21.44
CA ASN A 106 -0.47 -14.52 -20.75
C ASN A 106 0.03 -13.25 -21.45
N GLY A 107 -0.88 -12.29 -21.61
CA GLY A 107 -0.53 -10.92 -21.97
C GLY A 107 -0.08 -10.10 -20.75
N PRO A 108 0.27 -8.82 -20.93
CA PRO A 108 0.69 -7.91 -19.86
C PRO A 108 -0.31 -7.74 -18.70
N GLU A 109 -1.56 -8.14 -18.87
CA GLU A 109 -2.61 -8.21 -17.85
C GLU A 109 -2.36 -9.32 -16.82
N GLY A 110 -1.51 -10.29 -17.17
CA GLY A 110 -1.18 -11.44 -16.36
C GLY A 110 -2.20 -12.57 -16.43
N LEU A 111 -1.87 -13.67 -15.76
CA LEU A 111 -2.77 -14.82 -15.62
C LEU A 111 -3.93 -14.50 -14.67
N PRO A 112 -5.12 -15.09 -14.87
CA PRO A 112 -6.17 -15.03 -13.87
C PRO A 112 -5.70 -15.69 -12.58
N ARG A 113 -6.01 -15.07 -11.44
CA ARG A 113 -5.64 -15.56 -10.11
C ARG A 113 -6.30 -16.90 -9.81
N GLY A 114 -5.51 -17.97 -9.70
CA GLY A 114 -5.96 -19.28 -9.23
C GLY A 114 -5.68 -19.51 -7.74
N PHE A 115 -6.23 -20.59 -7.18
CA PHE A 115 -5.98 -20.99 -5.78
C PHE A 115 -4.49 -21.19 -5.48
N LYS A 116 -3.70 -21.68 -6.45
CA LYS A 116 -2.25 -21.84 -6.30
C LYS A 116 -1.49 -20.51 -6.23
N ASP A 117 -2.03 -19.44 -6.82
CA ASP A 117 -1.41 -18.11 -6.81
C ASP A 117 -1.64 -17.36 -5.50
N LEU A 118 -2.65 -17.76 -4.70
CA LEU A 118 -2.89 -17.19 -3.37
C LEU A 118 -1.77 -17.49 -2.37
N LEU A 119 -0.94 -18.51 -2.67
CA LEU A 119 0.22 -18.88 -1.87
C LEU A 119 1.54 -18.29 -2.42
N ARG A 120 1.51 -17.65 -3.59
CA ARG A 120 2.70 -17.02 -4.18
C ARG A 120 2.92 -15.64 -3.57
N ILE A 121 4.16 -15.35 -3.22
CA ILE A 121 4.58 -14.01 -2.83
C ILE A 121 4.90 -13.25 -4.12
N LEU A 122 3.94 -12.46 -4.59
CA LEU A 122 4.11 -11.62 -5.77
C LEU A 122 4.45 -10.17 -5.36
N PRO A 123 5.23 -9.44 -6.17
CA PRO A 123 5.46 -8.01 -5.94
C PRO A 123 4.15 -7.23 -5.77
N PHE A 124 3.13 -7.55 -6.59
CA PHE A 124 1.80 -6.95 -6.50
C PHE A 124 0.71 -8.02 -6.33
N ASN A 125 0.31 -8.21 -5.08
CA ASN A 125 -0.66 -9.22 -4.67
C ASN A 125 -2.13 -8.93 -5.04
N ALA A 126 -2.45 -7.86 -5.77
CA ALA A 126 -3.80 -7.66 -6.30
C ALA A 126 -3.94 -8.05 -7.78
N ALA A 127 -2.83 -8.41 -8.45
CA ALA A 127 -2.85 -8.96 -9.81
C ALA A 127 -2.29 -10.39 -9.84
N GLY A 128 -2.50 -11.07 -10.97
CA GLY A 128 -1.97 -12.40 -11.20
C GLY A 128 -0.52 -12.42 -11.64
N ARG A 129 0.08 -13.61 -11.65
CA ARG A 129 1.46 -13.80 -12.10
C ARG A 129 1.59 -13.38 -13.57
N GLY A 130 2.70 -12.74 -13.91
CA GLY A 130 3.00 -12.31 -15.26
C GLY A 130 2.38 -10.98 -15.68
N SER A 131 1.60 -10.33 -14.81
CA SER A 131 1.10 -8.99 -15.09
C SER A 131 2.22 -7.96 -15.07
N LEU A 132 2.16 -6.95 -15.92
CA LEU A 132 3.08 -5.83 -15.90
C LEU A 132 2.78 -4.91 -14.72
N VAL A 133 3.80 -4.56 -13.95
CA VAL A 133 3.71 -3.71 -12.75
C VAL A 133 4.75 -2.60 -12.81
N GLY A 134 4.46 -1.48 -12.17
CA GLY A 134 5.38 -0.35 -12.03
C GLY A 134 5.59 0.03 -10.58
N ARG A 135 6.67 0.74 -10.29
CA ARG A 135 6.89 1.44 -9.01
C ARG A 135 7.65 2.74 -9.27
N ILE A 136 7.37 3.77 -8.46
CA ILE A 136 8.04 5.06 -8.52
C ILE A 136 8.69 5.32 -7.16
N GLY A 137 10.01 5.51 -7.16
CA GLY A 137 10.79 5.75 -5.93
C GLY A 137 11.80 4.63 -5.65
N ASP A 138 12.24 4.58 -4.39
CA ASP A 138 13.22 3.60 -3.93
C ASP A 138 12.64 2.18 -3.90
N GLY A 139 13.41 1.20 -4.37
CA GLY A 139 12.93 -0.17 -4.54
C GLY A 139 12.55 -0.91 -3.25
N ASP A 140 13.07 -0.48 -2.11
CA ASP A 140 12.84 -1.12 -0.81
C ASP A 140 11.53 -0.62 -0.16
N VAL A 141 11.03 0.54 -0.59
CA VAL A 141 9.87 1.20 0.05
C VAL A 141 8.75 1.62 -0.92
N ALA A 142 9.05 1.73 -2.22
CA ALA A 142 8.06 2.13 -3.21
C ALA A 142 7.00 1.06 -3.39
N GLN A 143 5.74 1.47 -3.33
CA GLN A 143 4.62 0.56 -3.58
C GLN A 143 4.47 0.28 -5.08
N PRO A 144 4.36 -1.00 -5.45
CA PRO A 144 4.05 -1.36 -6.82
C PRO A 144 2.57 -1.09 -7.14
N PHE A 145 2.32 -0.74 -8.39
CA PHE A 145 0.99 -0.59 -8.97
C PHE A 145 0.84 -1.45 -10.23
N LEU A 146 -0.39 -1.84 -10.54
CA LEU A 146 -0.70 -2.58 -11.76
C LEU A 146 -0.61 -1.66 -12.98
N ILE A 147 0.05 -2.14 -14.04
CA ILE A 147 0.06 -1.49 -15.35
C ILE A 147 -0.83 -2.25 -16.33
N GLY A 148 -0.71 -3.58 -16.40
CA GLY A 148 -1.42 -4.33 -17.44
C GLY A 148 -0.95 -3.97 -18.85
N ALA A 149 -1.85 -4.02 -19.85
CA ALA A 149 -1.50 -3.60 -21.21
C ALA A 149 -1.49 -2.09 -21.42
N SER A 150 -2.22 -1.32 -20.62
CA SER A 150 -2.18 0.14 -20.69
C SER A 150 -2.61 0.76 -19.37
N HIS A 151 -1.83 1.72 -18.87
CA HIS A 151 -2.15 2.47 -17.67
C HIS A 151 -1.56 3.88 -17.73
N ASP A 152 -2.34 4.87 -17.32
CA ASP A 152 -1.87 6.23 -17.02
C ASP A 152 -1.83 6.41 -15.51
N VAL A 153 -0.68 6.80 -14.97
CA VAL A 153 -0.52 7.11 -13.54
C VAL A 153 0.02 8.52 -13.35
N VAL A 154 -0.65 9.30 -12.50
CA VAL A 154 -0.12 10.58 -12.02
C VAL A 154 0.86 10.29 -10.90
N SER A 155 2.11 10.72 -11.04
CA SER A 155 3.10 10.54 -9.99
C SER A 155 2.78 11.44 -8.79
N PRO A 156 2.59 10.90 -7.58
CA PRO A 156 2.35 11.72 -6.40
C PRO A 156 3.65 12.30 -5.81
N ILE A 157 4.79 11.71 -6.16
CA ILE A 157 6.11 12.01 -5.59
C ILE A 157 7.17 12.13 -6.69
N SER A 158 8.33 12.67 -6.32
CA SER A 158 9.53 12.51 -7.15
C SER A 158 10.10 11.11 -6.97
N GLY A 159 10.56 10.47 -8.05
CA GLY A 159 11.24 9.18 -7.94
C GLY A 159 11.66 8.56 -9.26
N HIS A 160 12.47 7.51 -9.16
CA HIS A 160 12.88 6.67 -10.28
C HIS A 160 11.75 5.70 -10.65
N LEU A 161 11.41 5.61 -11.93
CA LEU A 161 10.43 4.67 -12.44
C LEU A 161 11.10 3.32 -12.74
N SER A 162 10.62 2.26 -12.11
CA SER A 162 10.95 0.87 -12.47
C SER A 162 9.71 0.15 -12.97
N ILE A 163 9.89 -0.73 -13.96
CA ILE A 163 8.83 -1.59 -14.51
C ILE A 163 9.26 -3.04 -14.36
N GLY A 164 8.33 -3.91 -14.03
CA GLY A 164 8.59 -5.31 -13.73
C GLY A 164 7.49 -6.24 -14.18
N ILE A 165 7.80 -7.53 -14.18
CA ILE A 165 6.82 -8.61 -14.34
C ILE A 165 6.44 -9.09 -12.95
N ASN A 166 5.15 -9.20 -12.67
CA ASN A 166 4.64 -9.62 -11.38
C ASN A 166 4.88 -11.13 -11.16
N GLN A 167 6.07 -11.48 -10.69
CA GLN A 167 6.51 -12.85 -10.48
C GLN A 167 7.58 -12.92 -9.39
N SER A 168 7.83 -14.11 -8.84
CA SER A 168 8.94 -14.33 -7.90
C SER A 168 10.27 -14.49 -8.65
N ASP A 169 11.40 -14.36 -7.94
CA ASP A 169 12.74 -14.52 -8.55
C ASP A 169 13.00 -15.91 -9.14
N ASN A 170 12.24 -16.92 -8.70
CA ASN A 170 12.34 -18.30 -9.21
C ASN A 170 11.32 -18.61 -10.31
N ASP A 171 10.43 -17.66 -10.64
CA ASP A 171 9.51 -17.82 -11.75
C ASP A 171 10.20 -17.35 -13.04
N THR A 172 9.94 -18.05 -14.15
CA THR A 172 10.38 -17.63 -15.48
C THR A 172 9.31 -17.96 -16.50
N GLY A 173 8.91 -16.96 -17.27
CA GLY A 173 8.07 -17.14 -18.45
C GLY A 173 8.91 -17.19 -19.73
N GLU A 174 8.57 -18.03 -20.68
CA GLU A 174 9.12 -17.95 -22.03
C GLU A 174 8.43 -16.82 -22.81
N GLY A 175 9.19 -16.05 -23.58
CA GLY A 175 8.68 -14.91 -24.35
C GLY A 175 9.10 -13.55 -23.79
N SER A 176 8.41 -12.49 -24.22
CA SER A 176 8.72 -11.13 -23.81
C SER A 176 7.54 -10.17 -23.97
N TYR A 177 7.61 -9.06 -23.26
CA TYR A 177 6.79 -7.88 -23.50
C TYR A 177 7.62 -6.76 -24.13
N THR A 178 7.01 -6.04 -25.06
CA THR A 178 7.49 -4.75 -25.52
C THR A 178 6.71 -3.68 -24.79
N VAL A 179 7.42 -2.82 -24.06
CA VAL A 179 6.86 -1.76 -23.22
C VAL A 179 7.22 -0.41 -23.83
N HIS A 180 6.21 0.42 -24.01
CA HIS A 180 6.32 1.81 -24.40
C HIS A 180 5.89 2.70 -23.24
N ILE A 181 6.70 3.71 -22.93
CA ILE A 181 6.45 4.68 -21.87
C ILE A 181 6.47 6.08 -22.48
N ASP A 182 5.38 6.82 -22.34
CA ASP A 182 5.35 8.26 -22.49
C ASP A 182 5.26 8.93 -21.12
N VAL A 183 6.00 10.01 -20.90
CA VAL A 183 5.81 10.88 -19.73
C VAL A 183 5.34 12.24 -20.17
N TYR A 184 4.26 12.73 -19.59
CA TYR A 184 3.69 14.04 -19.84
C TYR A 184 3.88 14.93 -18.61
N SER A 185 4.16 16.21 -18.85
CA SER A 185 4.22 17.20 -17.78
C SER A 185 2.89 17.26 -17.01
N ALA A 186 2.93 17.71 -15.77
CA ALA A 186 1.70 18.01 -15.03
C ALA A 186 0.79 18.95 -15.81
N ASP A 187 -0.52 18.70 -15.76
CA ASP A 187 -1.51 19.58 -16.35
C ASP A 187 -1.56 20.90 -15.54
N PRO A 188 -1.18 22.04 -16.14
CA PRO A 188 -1.17 23.32 -15.44
C PRO A 188 -2.58 23.79 -15.05
N THR A 189 -3.63 23.19 -15.60
CA THR A 189 -5.04 23.52 -15.30
C THR A 189 -5.66 22.65 -14.21
N SER A 190 -4.97 21.59 -13.77
CA SER A 190 -5.45 20.63 -12.76
C SER A 190 -5.63 21.25 -11.35
N GLY A 191 -5.13 22.47 -11.12
CA GLY A 191 -5.27 23.18 -9.84
C GLY A 191 -4.49 22.57 -8.67
N ALA A 192 -4.00 21.33 -8.80
CA ALA A 192 -3.13 20.67 -7.84
C ALA A 192 -1.66 21.04 -8.10
N THR A 193 -1.13 22.05 -7.39
CA THR A 193 0.31 22.27 -7.34
C THR A 193 0.94 21.27 -6.38
N LEU A 194 1.48 20.18 -6.91
CA LEU A 194 2.32 19.29 -6.12
C LEU A 194 3.72 19.89 -6.02
N ALA A 195 4.13 20.27 -4.81
CA ALA A 195 5.44 20.84 -4.56
C ALA A 195 6.50 19.74 -4.45
N ILE A 196 7.63 19.94 -5.11
CA ILE A 196 8.83 19.10 -4.91
C ILE A 196 9.40 19.44 -3.54
N ALA A 197 9.56 18.41 -2.69
CA ALA A 197 10.19 18.57 -1.39
C ALA A 197 11.62 19.11 -1.56
N LYS A 198 11.97 20.15 -0.80
CA LYS A 198 13.30 20.76 -0.83
C LYS A 198 14.02 20.45 0.48
N SER A 199 15.23 19.92 0.39
CA SER A 199 16.12 19.81 1.53
C SER A 199 16.63 21.20 1.90
N VAL A 200 16.56 21.53 3.19
CA VAL A 200 17.06 22.79 3.74
C VAL A 200 18.14 22.48 4.78
N THR A 201 19.15 23.33 4.87
CA THR A 201 20.25 23.17 5.85
C THR A 201 19.88 23.71 7.22
N ALA A 202 18.92 24.64 7.30
CA ALA A 202 18.39 25.19 8.53
C ALA A 202 16.94 25.65 8.34
N LEU A 203 16.17 25.59 9.43
CA LEU A 203 14.83 26.17 9.53
C LEU A 203 14.85 27.16 10.71
N PRO A 204 14.44 28.43 10.51
CA PRO A 204 14.35 29.38 11.62
C PRO A 204 13.53 28.80 12.78
N GLY A 205 14.00 28.94 14.01
CA GLY A 205 13.32 28.42 15.20
C GLY A 205 13.47 26.90 15.44
N ILE A 206 14.09 26.15 14.52
CA ILE A 206 14.50 24.76 14.75
C ILE A 206 15.99 24.75 15.12
N ASP A 207 16.26 24.72 16.42
CA ASP A 207 17.63 24.79 16.97
C ASP A 207 17.85 23.81 18.14
N ASN A 208 19.06 23.80 18.69
CA ASN A 208 19.41 22.93 19.83
C ASN A 208 18.60 23.22 21.10
N SER A 209 18.10 24.45 21.27
CA SER A 209 17.23 24.81 22.40
C SER A 209 15.88 24.14 22.25
N LEU A 210 15.30 24.15 21.04
CA LEU A 210 14.09 23.40 20.72
C LEU A 210 14.29 21.90 20.93
N PHE A 211 15.37 21.32 20.40
CA PHE A 211 15.65 19.89 20.55
C PHE A 211 15.84 19.49 22.03
N GLY A 212 16.43 20.35 22.86
CA GLY A 212 16.57 20.11 24.30
C GLY A 212 15.24 20.01 25.05
N ARG A 213 14.15 20.54 24.48
CA ARG A 213 12.80 20.50 25.06
C ARG A 213 11.99 19.28 24.62
N ILE A 214 12.48 18.52 23.65
CA ILE A 214 11.82 17.32 23.11
C ILE A 214 12.44 16.09 23.78
N PRO A 215 11.66 15.27 24.52
CA PRO A 215 12.18 14.04 25.08
C PRO A 215 12.73 13.14 23.97
N ARG A 216 13.91 12.55 24.18
CA ARG A 216 14.58 11.71 23.19
C ARG A 216 13.87 10.38 22.93
N ARG A 217 13.12 9.89 23.91
CA ARG A 217 12.36 8.64 23.87
C ARG A 217 10.93 8.88 24.31
N ILE A 218 10.02 8.11 23.72
CA ILE A 218 8.68 7.93 24.25
C ILE A 218 8.72 6.96 25.44
N ALA A 219 7.65 6.90 26.21
CA ALA A 219 7.49 5.94 27.30
C ALA A 219 6.13 5.26 27.27
N ASP A 220 5.97 4.14 27.98
CA ASP A 220 4.63 3.66 28.33
C ASP A 220 4.02 4.48 29.48
N LYS A 221 2.80 4.13 29.90
CA LYS A 221 2.08 4.80 30.99
C LYS A 221 2.82 4.73 32.34
N ASP A 222 3.66 3.71 32.52
CA ASP A 222 4.38 3.43 33.77
C ASP A 222 5.78 4.08 33.74
N GLY A 223 6.14 4.76 32.65
CA GLY A 223 7.39 5.47 32.46
C GLY A 223 8.52 4.61 31.90
N ASN A 224 8.25 3.36 31.49
CA ASN A 224 9.28 2.52 30.88
C ASN A 224 9.64 3.06 29.49
N PRO A 225 10.93 3.11 29.12
CA PRO A 225 11.37 3.70 27.87
C PRO A 225 10.91 2.86 26.66
N GLY A 226 10.35 3.54 25.66
CA GLY A 226 10.03 3.00 24.35
C GLY A 226 11.03 3.47 23.28
N ASP A 227 10.52 3.59 22.04
CA ASP A 227 11.31 3.97 20.87
C ASP A 227 11.88 5.40 20.94
N MET A 228 12.83 5.70 20.07
CA MET A 228 13.37 7.04 19.90
C MET A 228 12.37 7.95 19.17
N VAL A 229 12.38 9.24 19.50
CA VAL A 229 11.73 10.26 18.68
C VAL A 229 12.59 10.50 17.44
N ASN A 230 12.04 10.21 16.25
CA ASN A 230 12.82 10.14 15.00
C ASN A 230 12.66 11.35 14.08
N PHE A 231 11.47 11.93 14.00
CA PHE A 231 11.15 13.00 13.05
C PHE A 231 10.22 14.04 13.68
N MET A 232 10.23 15.23 13.09
CA MET A 232 9.42 16.39 13.47
C MET A 232 8.65 16.85 12.25
N ILE A 233 7.38 17.16 12.41
CA ILE A 233 6.51 17.63 11.32
C ILE A 233 6.06 19.03 11.71
N LEU A 234 6.45 20.03 10.93
CA LEU A 234 6.00 21.41 11.12
C LEU A 234 4.92 21.72 10.08
N GLY A 235 3.75 22.16 10.54
CA GLY A 235 2.69 22.63 9.67
C GLY A 235 1.27 22.35 10.18
N PRO A 236 0.24 22.65 9.36
CA PRO A 236 -1.15 22.46 9.75
C PRO A 236 -1.51 20.97 9.89
N GLU A 237 -2.16 20.63 11.00
CA GLU A 237 -2.61 19.27 11.32
C GLU A 237 -3.50 18.65 10.21
N ALA A 238 -4.38 19.46 9.62
CA ALA A 238 -5.24 19.02 8.51
C ALA A 238 -4.46 18.64 7.25
N VAL A 239 -3.32 19.30 7.00
CA VAL A 239 -2.44 18.99 5.87
C VAL A 239 -1.68 17.69 6.14
N MET A 240 -1.15 17.53 7.36
CA MET A 240 -0.49 16.29 7.79
C MET A 240 -1.40 15.07 7.60
N GLN A 241 -2.65 15.14 8.09
CA GLN A 241 -3.61 14.04 7.94
C GLN A 241 -3.91 13.71 6.48
N ARG A 242 -4.06 14.73 5.63
CA ARG A 242 -4.30 14.55 4.20
C ARG A 242 -3.12 13.88 3.52
N VAL A 243 -1.89 14.28 3.86
CA VAL A 243 -0.65 13.69 3.29
C VAL A 243 -0.53 12.21 3.67
N PHE A 244 -0.71 11.85 4.95
CA PHE A 244 -0.66 10.45 5.37
C PHE A 244 -1.75 9.61 4.69
N SER A 245 -2.98 10.11 4.66
CA SER A 245 -4.10 9.40 4.02
C SER A 245 -3.87 9.22 2.52
N ALA A 246 -3.39 10.26 1.81
CA ALA A 246 -3.06 10.17 0.39
C ALA A 246 -1.90 9.21 0.10
N ALA A 247 -0.98 9.04 1.06
CA ALA A 247 0.09 8.05 0.99
C ALA A 247 -0.34 6.62 1.40
N GLY A 248 -1.64 6.41 1.65
CA GLY A 248 -2.22 5.11 1.99
C GLY A 248 -2.02 4.68 3.44
N TRP A 249 -1.61 5.60 4.33
CA TRP A 249 -1.63 5.33 5.76
C TRP A 249 -3.06 5.39 6.28
N VAL A 250 -3.39 4.45 7.16
CA VAL A 250 -4.70 4.35 7.81
C VAL A 250 -4.56 4.78 9.26
N LYS A 251 -5.44 5.69 9.71
CA LYS A 251 -5.50 6.09 11.11
C LYS A 251 -6.03 4.93 11.93
N VAL A 252 -5.34 4.60 13.01
CA VAL A 252 -5.68 3.50 13.92
C VAL A 252 -6.08 4.08 15.27
N ASP A 253 -7.18 3.58 15.81
CA ASP A 253 -7.66 3.99 17.12
C ASP A 253 -6.69 3.54 18.23
N ALA A 254 -6.45 4.46 19.17
CA ALA A 254 -5.53 4.25 20.29
C ALA A 254 -6.19 3.55 21.49
N ASP A 255 -7.50 3.30 21.47
CA ASP A 255 -8.23 2.74 22.62
C ASP A 255 -8.50 1.24 22.44
N VAL A 256 -8.00 0.46 23.41
CA VAL A 256 -8.32 -0.96 23.60
C VAL A 256 -9.09 -1.08 24.90
N LYS A 257 -10.33 -0.60 24.94
CA LYS A 257 -11.24 -1.00 26.01
C LYS A 257 -11.99 -2.25 25.63
N GLY A 258 -11.28 -3.36 25.81
CA GLY A 258 -11.86 -4.67 26.08
C GLY A 258 -12.35 -5.44 24.86
N THR A 259 -11.47 -6.18 24.20
CA THR A 259 -11.86 -7.48 23.67
C THR A 259 -10.66 -8.41 23.72
N VAL A 260 -10.76 -9.41 24.60
CA VAL A 260 -9.89 -10.59 24.62
C VAL A 260 -9.95 -11.23 23.24
N LEU A 261 -8.91 -11.10 22.42
CA LEU A 261 -8.78 -11.87 21.18
C LEU A 261 -7.80 -13.04 21.41
N HIS A 262 -8.20 -13.98 22.27
CA HIS A 262 -7.64 -15.34 22.20
C HIS A 262 -8.33 -16.05 21.03
N GLY A 263 -7.60 -16.33 19.95
CA GLY A 263 -7.94 -17.42 19.03
C GLY A 263 -8.66 -17.11 17.71
N LEU A 264 -8.59 -15.90 17.16
CA LEU A 264 -9.28 -15.57 15.88
C LEU A 264 -8.40 -14.93 14.80
N ILE A 265 -7.09 -15.23 14.79
CA ILE A 265 -6.11 -14.62 13.88
C ILE A 265 -6.13 -15.23 12.45
N VAL A 266 -6.87 -16.31 12.20
CA VAL A 266 -6.75 -17.07 10.93
C VAL A 266 -7.65 -16.53 9.78
N SER A 267 -8.47 -15.49 9.99
CA SER A 267 -9.44 -15.03 8.95
C SER A 267 -9.63 -13.51 8.85
N LEU A 268 -8.57 -12.72 9.03
CA LEU A 268 -8.70 -11.26 8.94
C LEU A 268 -8.48 -10.77 7.49
N SER A 269 -9.49 -10.07 6.96
CA SER A 269 -9.37 -9.26 5.75
C SER A 269 -8.36 -8.10 5.97
N LYS A 270 -7.78 -7.58 4.88
CA LYS A 270 -6.81 -6.47 4.88
C LYS A 270 -7.29 -5.27 5.73
N GLU A 271 -8.57 -4.93 5.62
CA GLU A 271 -9.22 -3.85 6.38
C GLU A 271 -9.20 -4.10 7.89
N SER A 272 -9.68 -5.28 8.32
CA SER A 272 -9.74 -5.65 9.74
C SER A 272 -8.37 -5.83 10.42
N TYR A 273 -7.32 -6.08 9.63
CA TYR A 273 -5.95 -6.16 10.13
C TYR A 273 -5.31 -4.77 10.30
N LEU A 274 -5.62 -3.82 9.42
CA LEU A 274 -5.14 -2.43 9.49
C LEU A 274 -5.79 -1.63 10.63
N THR A 275 -6.99 -2.01 11.08
CA THR A 275 -7.72 -1.32 12.15
C THR A 275 -7.45 -1.90 13.55
N MET A 276 -6.49 -2.82 13.71
CA MET A 276 -6.16 -3.36 15.03
C MET A 276 -5.54 -2.28 15.90
N PRO A 277 -6.02 -2.10 17.14
CA PRO A 277 -5.67 -0.95 17.94
C PRO A 277 -4.22 -0.99 18.40
N MET A 278 -3.60 0.18 18.48
CA MET A 278 -2.23 0.35 18.94
C MET A 278 -2.18 0.73 20.42
N SER A 279 -1.25 0.14 21.17
CA SER A 279 -0.99 0.55 22.55
C SER A 279 -0.65 2.04 22.64
N GLN A 280 -1.13 2.66 23.71
CA GLN A 280 -0.81 4.04 24.04
C GLN A 280 0.65 4.16 24.49
N LEU A 281 1.34 5.14 23.90
CA LEU A 281 2.67 5.57 24.29
C LEU A 281 2.63 7.08 24.57
N TYR A 282 3.55 7.53 25.41
CA TYR A 282 3.51 8.84 26.02
C TYR A 282 4.72 9.66 25.60
N LEU A 283 4.44 10.89 25.20
CA LEU A 283 5.42 11.95 24.97
C LEU A 283 4.83 13.22 25.57
N PHE A 284 5.67 14.09 26.14
CA PHE A 284 5.21 15.30 26.83
C PHE A 284 4.20 15.02 27.97
N GLY A 285 4.28 13.84 28.60
CA GLY A 285 3.38 13.43 29.68
C GLY A 285 1.95 13.10 29.24
N ARG A 286 1.70 12.92 27.94
CA ARG A 286 0.37 12.64 27.39
C ARG A 286 0.38 11.54 26.31
N PRO A 287 -0.73 10.82 26.08
CA PRO A 287 -0.80 9.79 25.05
C PRO A 287 -0.73 10.40 23.64
N GLN A 288 -0.44 9.57 22.63
CA GLN A 288 -0.36 10.00 21.23
C GLN A 288 -1.66 10.63 20.72
N ASP A 289 -1.52 11.61 19.81
CA ASP A 289 -2.64 12.23 19.09
C ASP A 289 -3.07 11.36 17.89
N TYR A 290 -2.09 10.72 17.24
CA TYR A 290 -2.31 9.88 16.06
C TYR A 290 -1.51 8.59 16.14
N GLY A 291 -2.16 7.50 15.76
CA GLY A 291 -1.51 6.27 15.35
C GLY A 291 -1.81 6.04 13.87
N TRP A 292 -0.77 5.84 13.07
CA TRP A 292 -0.91 5.50 11.66
C TRP A 292 -0.34 4.11 11.39
N ALA A 293 -1.06 3.31 10.62
CA ALA A 293 -0.60 2.02 10.12
C ALA A 293 -0.53 2.05 8.59
N HIS A 294 0.48 1.38 8.06
CA HIS A 294 0.63 1.13 6.64
C HIS A 294 0.83 -0.38 6.42
N ALA A 295 0.07 -0.95 5.48
CA ALA A 295 0.22 -2.35 5.11
C ALA A 295 1.09 -2.45 3.85
N GLU A 296 2.25 -3.09 3.98
CA GLU A 296 3.04 -3.46 2.83
C GLU A 296 2.34 -4.58 2.04
N PRO A 297 2.27 -4.49 0.70
CA PRO A 297 1.67 -5.53 -0.12
C PRO A 297 2.36 -6.91 -0.08
N ILE A 298 3.52 -7.07 0.56
CA ILE A 298 4.39 -8.25 0.37
C ILE A 298 4.31 -9.30 1.48
N SER A 299 3.70 -9.04 2.64
CA SER A 299 3.37 -10.15 3.55
C SER A 299 2.22 -9.79 4.47
N VAL A 300 1.10 -10.51 4.36
CA VAL A 300 0.01 -10.42 5.35
C VAL A 300 0.40 -11.11 6.68
N VAL A 301 1.71 -11.36 6.91
CA VAL A 301 2.20 -12.09 8.08
C VAL A 301 3.43 -11.47 8.77
N ALA A 302 4.22 -10.53 8.20
CA ALA A 302 5.49 -10.17 8.86
C ALA A 302 5.82 -8.68 9.08
N SER A 303 5.19 -7.71 8.40
CA SER A 303 5.52 -6.30 8.64
C SER A 303 4.29 -5.40 8.63
N ARG A 304 4.01 -4.78 9.77
CA ARG A 304 3.18 -3.57 9.83
C ARG A 304 4.10 -2.39 10.12
N ASN A 305 4.16 -1.45 9.20
CA ASN A 305 4.80 -0.18 9.50
C ASN A 305 3.79 0.65 10.29
N HIS A 306 4.19 1.07 11.48
CA HIS A 306 3.39 1.98 12.30
C HIS A 306 4.21 3.18 12.68
N LEU A 307 3.54 4.32 12.81
CA LEU A 307 4.09 5.49 13.45
C LEU A 307 3.06 6.11 14.38
N ARG A 308 3.56 6.85 15.35
CA ARG A 308 2.75 7.60 16.31
C ARG A 308 3.19 9.05 16.28
N LEU A 309 2.23 9.96 16.37
CA LEU A 309 2.48 11.39 16.40
C LEU A 309 1.90 12.00 17.67
N TRP A 310 2.63 12.94 18.23
CA TRP A 310 2.20 13.78 19.34
C TRP A 310 2.34 15.22 18.89
N LYS A 311 1.31 16.02 19.13
CA LYS A 311 1.39 17.46 18.99
C LYS A 311 2.28 18.00 20.11
N ALA A 312 3.32 18.74 19.74
CA ALA A 312 4.19 19.37 20.71
C ALA A 312 3.44 20.48 21.47
N PRO A 313 3.74 20.71 22.76
CA PRO A 313 3.09 21.76 23.55
C PRO A 313 3.65 23.17 23.23
N PHE A 314 4.20 23.36 22.04
CA PHE A 314 4.80 24.62 21.60
C PHE A 314 4.75 24.75 20.08
N THR A 315 4.86 25.99 19.60
CA THR A 315 4.88 26.34 18.19
C THR A 315 6.27 26.81 17.77
N VAL A 316 6.60 26.66 16.48
CA VAL A 316 7.80 27.23 15.88
C VAL A 316 7.37 28.23 14.81
N ASN A 317 7.74 29.51 14.98
CA ASN A 317 7.34 30.61 14.09
C ASN A 317 5.82 30.71 13.82
N GLY A 318 4.99 30.37 14.82
CA GLY A 318 3.53 30.36 14.68
C GLY A 318 2.96 29.11 14.02
N GLU A 319 3.80 28.18 13.57
CA GLU A 319 3.38 26.87 13.06
C GLU A 319 3.29 25.83 14.16
N THR A 320 2.36 24.88 14.00
CA THR A 320 2.22 23.73 14.88
C THR A 320 3.31 22.71 14.61
N LEU A 321 3.90 22.19 15.69
CA LEU A 321 4.87 21.11 15.69
C LEU A 321 4.26 19.83 16.28
#